data_AF-A0A6M0B7N3-F1
#
_entry.id   AF-A0A6M0B7N3-F1
#
_cell.length_a   1.000
_cell.length_b   1.000
_cell.length_c   1.000
_cell.angle_alpha   90.00
_cell.angle_beta   90.00
_cell.angle_gamma   90.00
#
_symmetry.space_group_name_H-M   'P 1'
#
loop_
_entity.id
_entity.type
_entity.pdbx_description
1 polymer ?
#
loop_
_entity_poly.entity_id
_entity_poly.type
_entity_poly.pdbx_seq_one_letter_code
_entity_poly.pdbx_strand_id
1 'polypeptide(L)'
;MHSKIQANLRGVNLSSLNLSHADLSDTDLRDAKLSGADLSGADLSGADLSGASLISANLSHANLSNAQVTGTRFGKNPGLLEQTKDNLIKGGGIWEPSITEVLLALIELN
;
A
#
# COMPACT_ATOMS: atom_id res chain seq x y z
N MET A 1 12.16 -10.03 -17.22
CA MET A 1 10.84 -9.62 -17.79
C MET A 1 9.90 -9.50 -16.61
N HIS A 2 9.43 -8.30 -16.28
CA HIS A 2 8.29 -8.15 -15.37
C HIS A 2 7.07 -7.97 -16.27
N SER A 3 6.19 -8.97 -16.29
CA SER A 3 4.98 -8.95 -17.12
C SER A 3 3.98 -8.00 -16.47
N LYS A 4 3.39 -7.09 -17.25
CA LYS A 4 2.24 -6.30 -16.81
C LYS A 4 1.08 -7.22 -16.46
N ILE A 5 0.47 -7.00 -15.30
CA ILE A 5 -0.72 -7.72 -14.85
C ILE A 5 -1.92 -6.83 -15.16
N GLN A 6 -2.53 -6.99 -16.34
CA GLN A 6 -3.80 -6.35 -16.67
C GLN A 6 -4.98 -7.27 -16.34
N ALA A 7 -5.16 -7.58 -15.06
CA ALA A 7 -6.26 -8.40 -14.57
C ALA A 7 -7.18 -7.60 -13.66
N ASN A 8 -8.48 -7.90 -13.68
CA ASN A 8 -9.37 -7.48 -12.60
C ASN A 8 -9.01 -8.28 -11.35
N LEU A 9 -8.34 -7.62 -10.40
CA LEU A 9 -7.90 -8.21 -9.13
C LEU A 9 -8.78 -7.72 -7.97
N ARG A 10 -9.97 -7.19 -8.26
CA ARG A 10 -10.91 -6.71 -7.27
C ARG A 10 -11.26 -7.82 -6.27
N GLY A 11 -11.09 -7.54 -4.98
CA GLY A 11 -11.41 -8.46 -3.89
C GLY A 11 -10.52 -9.70 -3.81
N VAL A 12 -9.51 -9.83 -4.67
CA VAL A 12 -8.64 -11.01 -4.71
C VAL A 12 -7.77 -11.04 -3.47
N ASN A 13 -7.53 -12.25 -2.95
CA ASN A 13 -6.58 -12.45 -1.87
C ASN A 13 -5.16 -12.60 -2.43
N LEU A 14 -4.34 -11.57 -2.24
CA LEU A 14 -2.94 -11.49 -2.63
C LEU A 14 -2.02 -11.39 -1.40
N SER A 15 -2.54 -11.65 -0.19
CA SER A 15 -1.79 -11.54 1.05
C SER A 15 -0.56 -12.44 1.05
N SER A 16 0.56 -11.89 1.55
CA SER A 16 1.85 -12.58 1.64
C SER A 16 2.46 -13.09 0.33
N LEU A 17 1.90 -12.75 -0.83
CA LEU A 17 2.51 -13.09 -2.11
C LEU A 17 3.74 -12.23 -2.37
N ASN A 18 4.69 -12.80 -3.13
CA ASN A 18 5.77 -12.03 -3.72
C ASN A 18 5.28 -11.39 -5.02
N LEU A 19 5.10 -10.07 -4.98
CA LEU A 19 4.73 -9.20 -6.10
C LEU A 19 5.83 -8.16 -6.34
N SER A 20 7.06 -8.43 -5.87
CA SER A 20 8.19 -7.52 -6.06
C SER A 20 8.42 -7.27 -7.54
N HIS A 21 8.64 -6.01 -7.88
CA HIS A 21 8.83 -5.52 -9.25
C HIS A 21 7.69 -5.83 -10.23
N ALA A 22 6.52 -6.25 -9.75
CA ALA A 22 5.36 -6.45 -10.61
C ALA A 22 4.91 -5.12 -11.22
N ASP A 23 4.52 -5.15 -12.50
CA ASP A 23 3.82 -4.04 -13.13
C ASP A 23 2.31 -4.23 -12.89
N LEU A 24 1.80 -3.51 -11.90
CA LEU A 24 0.40 -3.40 -11.49
C LEU A 24 -0.18 -2.03 -11.86
N SER A 25 0.46 -1.30 -12.79
CA SER A 25 0.01 0.02 -13.22
C SER A 25 -1.40 -0.05 -13.82
N ASP A 26 -2.24 0.93 -13.46
CA ASP A 26 -3.65 1.06 -13.88
C ASP A 26 -4.54 -0.17 -13.54
N THR A 27 -4.13 -1.02 -12.60
CA THR A 27 -4.86 -2.25 -12.27
C THR A 27 -6.02 -1.99 -11.30
N ASP A 28 -7.15 -2.67 -11.49
CA ASP A 28 -8.26 -2.68 -10.54
C ASP A 28 -7.94 -3.62 -9.37
N LEU A 29 -7.51 -3.03 -8.25
CA LEU A 29 -7.16 -3.69 -6.98
C LEU A 29 -8.16 -3.33 -5.88
N ARG A 30 -9.36 -2.85 -6.23
CA ARG A 30 -10.37 -2.47 -5.23
C ARG A 30 -10.67 -3.63 -4.30
N ASP A 31 -10.82 -3.36 -3.01
CA ASP A 31 -11.11 -4.36 -1.98
C ASP A 31 -10.09 -5.53 -1.90
N ALA A 32 -8.95 -5.47 -2.60
CA ALA A 32 -7.97 -6.55 -2.62
C ALA A 32 -7.28 -6.70 -1.25
N LYS A 33 -6.94 -7.95 -0.90
CA LYS A 33 -6.20 -8.23 0.34
C LYS A 33 -4.72 -8.33 0.00
N LEU A 34 -3.95 -7.29 0.31
CA LEU A 34 -2.50 -7.21 0.05
C LEU A 34 -1.68 -7.25 1.35
N SER A 35 -2.32 -7.58 2.47
CA SER A 35 -1.64 -7.58 3.77
C SER A 35 -0.40 -8.47 3.76
N GLY A 36 0.74 -7.91 4.17
CA GLY A 36 2.03 -8.60 4.20
C GLY A 36 2.61 -9.00 2.84
N ALA A 37 2.03 -8.58 1.72
CA ALA A 37 2.60 -8.84 0.40
C ALA A 37 3.94 -8.13 0.22
N ASP A 38 4.85 -8.72 -0.53
CA ASP A 38 6.07 -8.04 -0.97
C ASP A 38 5.77 -7.28 -2.26
N LEU A 39 5.62 -5.96 -2.18
CA LEU A 39 5.41 -5.04 -3.30
C LEU A 39 6.67 -4.20 -3.56
N SER A 40 7.84 -4.64 -3.08
CA SER A 40 9.06 -3.87 -3.26
C SER A 40 9.37 -3.64 -4.73
N GLY A 41 9.58 -2.37 -5.09
CA GLY A 41 9.82 -1.96 -6.47
C GLY A 41 8.66 -2.18 -7.45
N ALA A 42 7.46 -2.55 -6.99
CA ALA A 42 6.30 -2.73 -7.85
C ALA A 42 5.83 -1.37 -8.42
N ASP A 43 5.32 -1.38 -9.65
CA ASP A 43 4.66 -0.22 -10.22
C ASP A 43 3.15 -0.30 -9.95
N LEU A 44 2.64 0.54 -9.06
CA LEU A 44 1.22 0.69 -8.71
C LEU A 44 0.67 2.03 -9.25
N SER A 45 1.37 2.67 -10.20
CA SER A 45 0.92 3.96 -10.70
C SER A 45 -0.45 3.87 -11.36
N GLY A 46 -1.34 4.80 -11.03
CA GLY A 46 -2.72 4.81 -11.53
C GLY A 46 -3.62 3.66 -11.04
N ALA A 47 -3.12 2.72 -10.24
CA ALA A 47 -3.91 1.60 -9.75
C ALA A 47 -5.07 2.08 -8.85
N ASP A 48 -6.20 1.37 -8.90
CA ASP A 48 -7.32 1.60 -8.00
C ASP A 48 -7.23 0.66 -6.80
N LEU A 49 -6.74 1.18 -5.67
CA LEU A 49 -6.58 0.48 -4.39
C LEU A 49 -7.75 0.75 -3.44
N SER A 50 -8.85 1.33 -3.90
CA SER A 50 -9.94 1.76 -3.03
C SER A 50 -10.46 0.58 -2.19
N GLY A 51 -10.50 0.73 -0.87
CA GLY A 51 -10.90 -0.33 0.07
C GLY A 51 -9.90 -1.49 0.26
N ALA A 52 -8.76 -1.49 -0.44
CA ALA A 52 -7.74 -2.53 -0.30
C ALA A 52 -7.05 -2.49 1.08
N SER A 53 -6.44 -3.61 1.48
CA SER A 53 -5.66 -3.71 2.72
C SER A 53 -4.18 -3.92 2.40
N LEU A 54 -3.35 -2.89 2.60
CA LEU A 54 -1.90 -2.89 2.47
C LEU A 54 -1.17 -3.09 3.81
N ILE A 55 -1.87 -3.42 4.91
CA ILE A 55 -1.27 -3.57 6.24
C ILE A 55 -0.04 -4.50 6.19
N SER A 56 1.10 -4.03 6.70
CA SER A 56 2.37 -4.75 6.72
C SER A 56 2.98 -5.10 5.36
N ALA A 57 2.42 -4.62 4.24
CA ALA A 57 3.01 -4.85 2.92
C ALA A 57 4.36 -4.11 2.78
N ASN A 58 5.34 -4.74 2.14
CA ASN A 58 6.61 -4.09 1.83
C ASN A 58 6.42 -3.17 0.63
N LEU A 59 6.51 -1.86 0.84
CA LEU A 59 6.34 -0.82 -0.20
C LEU A 59 7.67 -0.15 -0.57
N SER A 60 8.80 -0.75 -0.19
CA SER A 60 10.13 -0.22 -0.50
C SER A 60 10.28 0.00 -1.99
N HIS A 61 10.51 1.25 -2.41
CA HIS A 61 10.65 1.66 -3.81
C HIS A 61 9.41 1.42 -4.69
N ALA A 62 8.24 1.13 -4.13
CA ALA A 62 7.01 1.01 -4.90
C ALA A 62 6.58 2.37 -5.48
N ASN A 63 6.11 2.38 -6.72
CA ASN A 63 5.57 3.59 -7.35
C ASN A 63 4.06 3.69 -7.11
N LEU A 64 3.64 4.60 -6.25
CA LEU A 64 2.22 4.86 -5.94
C LEU A 64 1.67 6.12 -6.63
N SER A 65 2.37 6.64 -7.64
CA SER A 65 1.98 7.88 -8.32
C SER A 65 0.58 7.77 -8.90
N ASN A 66 -0.30 8.72 -8.58
CA ASN A 66 -1.70 8.76 -9.04
C ASN A 66 -2.57 7.56 -8.66
N ALA A 67 -2.14 6.70 -7.73
CA ALA A 67 -2.97 5.61 -7.24
C ALA A 67 -4.21 6.16 -6.51
N GLN A 68 -5.37 5.55 -6.72
CA GLN A 68 -6.59 5.86 -5.97
C GLN A 68 -6.60 5.05 -4.67
N VAL A 69 -6.63 5.75 -3.53
CA VAL A 69 -6.39 5.12 -2.21
C VAL A 69 -7.50 5.36 -1.20
N THR A 70 -8.68 5.75 -1.67
CA THR A 70 -9.82 6.03 -0.80
C THR A 70 -10.23 4.77 -0.03
N GLY A 71 -10.18 4.83 1.31
CA GLY A 71 -10.48 3.70 2.18
C GLY A 71 -9.41 2.60 2.19
N THR A 72 -8.27 2.78 1.52
CA THR A 72 -7.16 1.83 1.59
C THR A 72 -6.58 1.82 2.99
N ARG A 73 -6.51 0.65 3.63
CA ARG A 73 -5.95 0.49 4.98
C ARG A 73 -4.46 0.20 4.88
N PHE A 74 -3.63 0.96 5.58
CA PHE A 74 -2.18 0.80 5.54
C PHE A 74 -1.55 1.15 6.90
N GLY A 75 -0.35 0.63 7.15
CA GLY A 75 0.31 0.67 8.44
C GLY A 75 1.40 -0.38 8.53
N LYS A 76 2.51 -0.08 9.21
CA LYS A 76 3.72 -0.92 9.27
C LYS A 76 4.27 -1.29 7.89
N ASN A 77 4.33 -0.36 6.95
CA ASN A 77 4.80 -0.61 5.59
C ASN A 77 6.29 -0.29 5.45
N PRO A 78 7.21 -1.28 5.38
CA PRO A 78 8.63 -1.00 5.13
C PRO A 78 8.83 -0.18 3.86
N GLY A 79 9.72 0.81 3.94
CA GLY A 79 10.06 1.70 2.83
C GLY A 79 9.02 2.76 2.48
N LEU A 80 7.90 2.82 3.21
CA LEU A 80 6.97 3.95 3.12
C LEU A 80 7.58 5.16 3.83
N LEU A 81 7.80 6.24 3.08
CA LEU A 81 8.31 7.51 3.62
C LEU A 81 7.17 8.30 4.27
N GLU A 82 7.48 9.12 5.29
CA GLU A 82 6.47 9.95 5.98
C GLU A 82 5.70 10.86 5.00
N GLN A 83 6.38 11.44 4.01
CA GLN A 83 5.70 12.24 2.98
C GLN A 83 4.70 11.41 2.15
N THR A 84 5.05 10.16 1.81
CA THR A 84 4.15 9.26 1.07
C THR A 84 2.95 8.89 1.93
N LYS A 85 3.17 8.59 3.21
CA LYS A 85 2.10 8.40 4.19
C LYS A 85 1.14 9.59 4.21
N ASP A 86 1.66 10.82 4.33
CA ASP A 86 0.81 12.01 4.37
C ASP A 86 -0.03 12.15 3.09
N ASN A 87 0.57 11.83 1.93
CA ASN A 87 -0.14 11.82 0.66
C ASN A 87 -1.25 10.75 0.62
N LEU A 88 -0.98 9.55 1.16
CA LEU A 88 -1.98 8.48 1.26
C LEU A 88 -3.15 8.91 2.16
N ILE A 89 -2.87 9.51 3.31
CA ILE A 89 -3.90 10.03 4.23
C ILE A 89 -4.72 11.12 3.54
N LYS A 90 -4.08 12.09 2.87
CA LYS A 90 -4.77 13.14 2.09
C LYS A 90 -5.63 12.58 0.96
N GLY A 91 -5.22 11.45 0.37
CA GLY A 91 -5.98 10.71 -0.64
C GLY A 91 -7.16 9.87 -0.10
N GLY A 92 -7.41 9.92 1.20
CA GLY A 92 -8.48 9.16 1.87
C GLY A 92 -8.05 7.77 2.33
N GLY A 93 -6.75 7.47 2.33
CA GLY A 93 -6.20 6.26 2.95
C GLY A 93 -6.38 6.29 4.47
N ILE A 94 -6.58 5.11 5.05
CA ILE A 94 -6.78 4.91 6.48
C ILE A 94 -5.47 4.41 7.07
N TRP A 95 -4.79 5.28 7.80
CA TRP A 95 -3.58 4.93 8.55
C TRP A 95 -3.94 4.14 9.81
N GLU A 96 -3.31 2.98 9.98
CA GLU A 96 -3.41 2.13 11.17
C GLU A 96 -2.04 2.02 11.86
N PRO A 97 -1.80 2.81 12.94
CA PRO A 97 -0.51 2.80 13.60
C PRO A 97 -0.28 1.49 14.35
N SER A 98 0.98 1.11 14.44
CA SER A 98 1.46 0.16 15.43
C SER A 98 1.43 0.75 16.84
N ILE A 99 1.34 -0.13 17.85
CA ILE A 99 1.49 0.28 19.26
C ILE A 99 2.82 1.04 19.46
N THR A 100 3.90 0.62 18.80
CA THR A 100 5.20 1.30 18.89
C THR A 100 5.14 2.73 18.37
N GLU A 101 4.49 2.97 17.23
CA GLU A 101 4.31 4.32 16.67
C GLU A 101 3.43 5.20 17.56
N VAL A 102 2.37 4.63 18.16
CA VAL A 102 1.55 5.34 19.16
C VAL A 102 2.39 5.71 20.39
N LEU A 103 3.18 4.77 20.91
CA LEU A 103 4.00 5.02 22.10
C LEU A 103 5.08 6.08 21.85
N LEU A 104 5.72 6.09 20.68
CA LEU A 104 6.71 7.11 20.32
C LEU A 104 6.09 8.50 20.25
N ALA A 105 4.92 8.63 19.60
CA ALA A 105 4.22 9.92 19.51
C ALA A 105 3.82 10.47 20.90
N LEU A 106 3.52 9.60 21.86
CA LEU A 106 3.19 10.02 23.23
C LEU A 106 4.42 10.50 24.03
N ILE A 107 5.62 10.01 23.71
CA ILE A 107 6.85 10.43 24.38
C ILE A 107 7.29 11.81 23.88
N GLU A 108 7.10 12.12 22.60
CA GLU A 108 7.45 13.41 22.00
C GLU A 108 6.57 14.58 22.47
N LEU A 109 5.44 14.29 23.12
CA LEU A 109 4.49 15.29 23.65
C LEU A 109 4.77 15.72 25.10
N ASN A 110 5.78 15.13 25.76
CA ASN A 110 6.21 15.45 27.13
C ASN A 110 7.60 16.11 27.15
#